data_AF-A0A5B9W1Q3-F1
#
_entry.id   AF-A0A5B9W1Q3-F1
#
_cell.length_a   1.000
_cell.length_b   1.000
_cell.length_c   1.000
_cell.angle_alpha   90.00
_cell.angle_beta   90.00
_cell.angle_gamma   90.00
#
_symmetry.space_group_name_H-M   'P 1'
#
loop_
_entity.id
_entity.type
_entity.pdbx_description
1 polymer ?
#
loop_
_entity_poly.entity_id
_entity_poly.type
_entity_poly.pdbx_seq_one_letter_code
_entity_poly.pdbx_strand_id
1 'polypeptide(L)'
;MSTPDHPARLSPDSLASECDFRATRRSGPGGQNRNKVETAVILTHRPTGLSAEASERRTQGENRAAALFRLRLRLALEVRRPAAAGGPEPYAPTDLWSRRCRGGRISINPAHDDFPALLSEALDILAENAWDPRRAAQVLGSTASQLVKLLKDEPRALALANDRRRELGLHALQ
;
A
#
# COMPACT_ATOMS: atom_id res chain seq x y z
N MET A 1 22.17 12.01 -0.82
CA MET A 1 21.54 10.83 -1.43
C MET A 1 20.20 10.66 -0.73
N SER A 2 19.07 10.93 -1.39
CA SER A 2 17.75 10.76 -0.76
C SER A 2 17.58 9.30 -0.34
N THR A 3 17.19 9.08 0.90
CA THR A 3 16.79 7.75 1.39
C THR A 3 15.76 7.17 0.41
N PRO A 4 15.92 5.92 -0.05
CA PRO A 4 14.93 5.31 -0.92
C PRO A 4 13.59 5.28 -0.18
N ASP A 5 12.59 5.96 -0.76
CA ASP A 5 11.24 6.01 -0.21
C ASP A 5 10.57 4.63 -0.32
N HIS A 6 9.49 4.44 0.41
CA HIS A 6 8.76 3.18 0.42
C HIS A 6 8.22 2.83 -0.99
N PRO A 7 8.38 1.59 -1.51
CA PRO A 7 8.05 1.26 -2.91
C PRO A 7 6.57 1.45 -3.28
N ALA A 8 5.65 1.31 -2.32
CA ALA A 8 4.22 1.60 -2.54
C ALA A 8 3.91 3.08 -2.85
N ARG A 9 4.82 4.00 -2.53
CA ARG A 9 4.69 5.45 -2.74
C ARG A 9 5.25 5.91 -4.08
N LEU A 10 5.99 5.05 -4.78
CA LEU A 10 6.45 5.32 -6.14
C LEU A 10 5.26 5.53 -7.08
N SER A 11 5.49 6.33 -8.12
CA SER A 11 4.52 6.47 -9.22
C SER A 11 4.28 5.11 -9.90
N PRO A 12 3.11 4.89 -10.53
CA PRO A 12 2.84 3.65 -11.26
C PRO A 12 3.95 3.28 -12.25
N ASP A 13 4.45 4.25 -13.00
CA ASP A 13 5.49 4.02 -14.00
C ASP A 13 6.84 3.69 -13.37
N SER A 14 7.23 4.42 -12.32
CA SER A 14 8.45 4.14 -11.55
C SER A 14 8.42 2.74 -10.95
N LEU A 15 7.33 2.38 -10.26
CA LEU A 15 7.19 1.04 -9.68
C LEU A 15 7.19 -0.06 -10.74
N ALA A 16 6.50 0.18 -11.87
CA ALA A 16 6.47 -0.79 -12.95
C ALA A 16 7.86 -1.04 -13.56
N SER A 17 8.73 -0.02 -13.58
CA SER A 17 10.13 -0.17 -14.00
C SER A 17 10.92 -1.11 -13.09
N GLU A 18 10.54 -1.24 -11.81
CA GLU A 18 11.14 -2.13 -10.81
C GLU A 18 10.54 -3.54 -10.78
N CYS A 19 9.54 -3.80 -11.65
CA CYS A 19 8.82 -5.06 -11.68
C CYS A 19 9.21 -5.94 -12.87
N ASP A 20 9.22 -7.25 -12.65
CA ASP A 20 9.20 -8.24 -13.72
C ASP A 20 7.76 -8.48 -14.16
N PHE A 21 7.55 -8.39 -15.47
CA PHE A 21 6.24 -8.56 -16.10
C PHE A 21 6.13 -9.93 -16.75
N ARG A 22 5.04 -10.64 -16.44
CA ARG A 22 4.69 -11.91 -17.10
C ARG A 22 3.23 -11.90 -17.53
N ALA A 23 3.01 -12.16 -18.82
CA ALA A 23 1.68 -12.44 -19.36
C ALA A 23 1.41 -13.96 -19.34
N THR A 24 0.19 -14.37 -19.02
CA THR A 24 -0.20 -15.78 -19.02
C THR A 24 -1.58 -15.99 -19.67
N ARG A 25 -1.82 -17.22 -20.12
CA ARG A 25 -3.15 -17.67 -20.53
C ARG A 25 -3.88 -18.21 -19.32
N ARG A 26 -5.13 -17.80 -19.13
CA ARG A 26 -6.00 -18.45 -18.15
C ARG A 26 -6.68 -19.63 -18.83
N SER A 27 -6.34 -20.84 -18.42
CA SER A 27 -7.14 -22.04 -18.74
C SER A 27 -8.28 -22.14 -17.72
N GLY A 28 -9.50 -21.77 -18.12
CA GLY A 28 -10.70 -21.93 -17.30
C GLY A 28 -11.91 -22.26 -18.17
N PRO A 29 -13.01 -22.80 -17.59
CA PRO A 29 -14.24 -23.10 -18.32
C PRO A 29 -14.92 -21.79 -18.73
N GLY A 30 -14.48 -21.22 -19.85
CA GLY A 30 -15.03 -20.02 -20.46
C GLY A 30 -15.07 -20.20 -21.97
N GLY A 31 -16.09 -19.64 -22.62
CA GLY A 31 -16.34 -19.82 -24.06
C GLY A 31 -15.16 -19.43 -24.96
N GLN A 32 -15.22 -19.88 -26.22
CA GLN A 32 -14.12 -19.88 -27.21
C GLN A 32 -13.32 -18.57 -27.31
N ASN A 33 -13.92 -17.40 -27.06
CA ASN A 33 -13.23 -16.10 -27.13
C ASN A 33 -12.36 -15.75 -25.91
N ARG A 34 -12.62 -16.32 -24.73
CA ARG A 34 -11.86 -16.01 -23.50
C ARG A 34 -10.53 -16.77 -23.41
N ASN A 35 -10.40 -17.87 -24.16
CA ASN A 35 -9.25 -18.78 -24.07
C ASN A 35 -8.12 -18.47 -25.07
N LYS A 36 -8.30 -17.50 -25.98
CA LYS A 36 -7.35 -17.24 -27.08
C LYS A 36 -6.33 -16.11 -26.81
N VAL A 37 -6.55 -15.26 -25.80
CA VAL A 37 -5.71 -14.07 -25.55
C VAL A 37 -5.04 -14.16 -24.17
N GLU A 38 -3.74 -13.91 -24.12
CA GLU A 38 -2.91 -13.91 -22.91
C GLU A 38 -3.15 -12.65 -22.06
N THR A 39 -4.38 -12.47 -21.59
CA THR A 39 -4.79 -11.25 -20.89
C THR A 39 -4.40 -11.23 -19.41
N ALA A 40 -4.06 -12.38 -18.82
CA ALA A 40 -3.65 -12.43 -17.42
C ALA A 40 -2.25 -11.85 -17.26
N VAL A 41 -2.06 -11.04 -16.22
CA VAL A 41 -0.82 -10.34 -15.90
C VAL A 41 -0.38 -10.71 -14.50
N ILE A 42 0.91 -11.02 -14.35
CA ILE A 42 1.61 -11.17 -13.09
C ILE A 42 2.73 -10.12 -13.06
N LEU A 43 2.79 -9.35 -11.98
CA LEU A 43 3.86 -8.41 -11.69
C LEU A 43 4.60 -8.86 -10.44
N THR A 44 5.94 -8.91 -10.50
CA THR A 44 6.79 -9.21 -9.36
C THR A 44 7.73 -8.06 -9.10
N HIS A 45 7.66 -7.43 -7.93
CA HIS A 45 8.57 -6.36 -7.54
C HIS A 45 9.95 -6.96 -7.22
N ARG A 46 10.95 -6.70 -8.07
CA ARG A 46 12.27 -7.36 -7.97
C ARG A 46 12.93 -7.18 -6.60
N PRO A 47 12.97 -5.97 -6.00
CA PRO A 47 13.67 -5.77 -4.72
C PRO A 47 13.06 -6.54 -3.54
N THR A 48 11.75 -6.78 -3.54
CA THR A 48 11.06 -7.39 -2.39
C THR A 48 10.59 -8.83 -2.65
N GLY A 49 10.60 -9.28 -3.91
CA GLY A 49 10.06 -10.58 -4.31
C GLY A 49 8.54 -10.69 -4.24
N LEU A 50 7.84 -9.64 -3.83
CA LEU A 50 6.38 -9.64 -3.72
C LEU A 50 5.74 -9.58 -5.11
N SER A 51 4.69 -10.37 -5.30
CA SER A 51 3.96 -10.42 -6.56
C SER A 51 2.46 -10.23 -6.38
N ALA A 52 1.84 -9.75 -7.45
CA ALA A 52 0.40 -9.67 -7.61
C ALA A 52 -0.02 -10.00 -9.03
N GLU A 53 -1.22 -10.55 -9.17
CA GLU A 53 -1.79 -10.94 -10.45
C GLU A 53 -3.17 -10.31 -10.67
N ALA A 54 -3.55 -10.15 -11.94
CA ALA A 54 -4.90 -9.81 -12.36
C ALA A 54 -5.24 -10.44 -13.71
N SER A 55 -6.49 -10.86 -13.86
CA SER A 55 -6.97 -11.56 -15.06
C SER A 55 -8.49 -11.45 -15.26
N GLU A 56 -9.14 -10.55 -14.54
CA GLU A 56 -10.58 -10.32 -14.58
C GLU A 56 -11.01 -9.35 -15.70
N ARG A 57 -10.09 -8.56 -16.26
CA ARG A 57 -10.37 -7.56 -17.29
C ARG A 57 -10.18 -8.11 -18.71
N ARG A 58 -10.78 -7.43 -19.68
CA ARG A 58 -10.81 -7.85 -21.09
C ARG A 58 -9.46 -7.65 -21.77
N THR A 59 -8.74 -6.59 -21.39
CA THR A 59 -7.44 -6.27 -21.99
C THR A 59 -6.29 -6.52 -21.03
N GLN A 60 -5.12 -6.82 -21.58
CA GLN A 60 -3.88 -6.96 -20.80
C GLN A 60 -3.51 -5.66 -20.08
N GLY A 61 -3.75 -4.50 -20.70
CA GLY A 61 -3.46 -3.19 -20.09
C GLY A 61 -4.28 -2.93 -18.84
N GLU A 62 -5.59 -3.19 -18.87
CA GLU A 62 -6.45 -3.09 -17.68
C GLU A 62 -6.04 -4.07 -16.58
N ASN A 63 -5.67 -5.30 -16.95
CA ASN A 63 -5.14 -6.27 -16.00
C ASN A 63 -3.78 -5.83 -15.43
N ARG A 64 -2.91 -5.21 -16.23
CA ARG A 64 -1.64 -4.65 -15.74
C ARG A 64 -1.88 -3.55 -14.71
N ALA A 65 -2.81 -2.64 -14.96
CA ALA A 65 -3.17 -1.59 -14.00
C ALA A 65 -3.74 -2.19 -12.69
N ALA A 66 -4.65 -3.17 -12.80
CA ALA A 66 -5.20 -3.86 -11.64
C ALA A 66 -4.14 -4.64 -10.83
N ALA A 67 -3.24 -5.36 -11.51
CA ALA A 67 -2.13 -6.07 -10.89
C ALA A 67 -1.18 -5.10 -10.18
N LEU A 68 -0.89 -3.95 -10.80
CA LEU A 68 -0.01 -2.94 -10.22
C LEU A 68 -0.62 -2.30 -8.96
N PHE A 69 -1.92 -1.98 -8.98
CA PHE A 69 -2.62 -1.49 -7.80
C PHE A 69 -2.60 -2.51 -6.65
N ARG A 70 -2.87 -3.79 -6.95
CA ARG A 70 -2.78 -4.88 -5.97
C ARG A 70 -1.37 -5.05 -5.42
N LEU A 71 -0.35 -4.93 -6.26
CA LEU A 71 1.05 -5.00 -5.85
C LEU A 71 1.40 -3.85 -4.90
N ARG A 72 0.94 -2.63 -5.19
CA ARG A 72 1.14 -1.46 -4.31
C ARG A 72 0.49 -1.64 -2.94
N LEU A 73 -0.73 -2.17 -2.89
CA LEU A 73 -1.37 -2.53 -1.62
C LEU A 73 -0.57 -3.57 -0.84
N ARG A 74 -0.10 -4.61 -1.55
CA ARG A 74 0.72 -5.67 -0.93
C ARG A 74 2.02 -5.12 -0.35
N LEU A 75 2.71 -4.27 -1.11
CA LEU A 75 3.91 -3.56 -0.66
C LEU A 75 3.61 -2.72 0.58
N ALA A 76 2.51 -1.96 0.60
CA ALA A 76 2.13 -1.16 1.76
C ALA A 76 1.90 -2.00 3.03
N LEU A 77 1.38 -3.21 2.88
CA LEU A 77 1.12 -4.11 4.01
C LEU A 77 2.40 -4.76 4.53
N GLU A 78 3.26 -5.26 3.63
CA GLU A 78 4.36 -6.17 3.97
C GLU A 78 5.75 -5.51 4.05
N VAL A 79 5.94 -4.36 3.41
CA VAL A 79 7.19 -3.61 3.45
C VAL A 79 7.08 -2.49 4.48
N ARG A 80 8.16 -2.23 5.20
CA ARG A 80 8.30 -1.02 6.01
C ARG A 80 9.52 -0.26 5.54
N ARG A 81 9.50 1.06 5.71
CA ARG A 81 10.70 1.84 5.45
C ARG A 81 11.86 1.31 6.32
N PRO A 82 13.09 1.29 5.80
CA PRO A 82 14.24 1.03 6.66
C PRO A 82 14.26 2.07 7.77
N ALA A 83 14.58 1.65 9.00
CA ALA A 83 14.77 2.58 10.12
C ALA A 83 15.74 3.67 9.64
N ALA A 84 15.29 4.93 9.64
CA ALA A 84 16.08 6.03 9.12
C ALA A 84 17.42 6.05 9.87
N ALA A 85 18.52 5.91 9.14
CA ALA A 85 19.88 5.96 9.71
C ALA A 85 20.29 7.38 10.17
N GLY A 86 19.34 8.32 10.25
CA GLY A 86 19.61 9.74 10.37
C GLY A 86 18.85 10.40 11.51
N GLY A 87 19.57 10.64 12.62
CA GLY A 87 19.39 11.78 13.52
C GLY A 87 18.05 11.97 14.25
N PRO A 88 17.98 12.97 15.14
CA PRO A 88 16.78 13.28 15.96
C PRO A 88 15.71 14.09 15.22
N GLU A 89 15.80 14.29 13.91
CA GLU A 89 14.85 15.14 13.18
C GLU A 89 13.45 14.50 13.16
N PRO A 90 12.41 15.25 13.58
CA PRO A 90 11.05 14.75 13.55
C PRO A 90 10.60 14.46 12.12
N TYR A 91 9.90 13.34 11.92
CA TYR A 91 9.37 12.98 10.61
C TYR A 91 8.40 14.05 10.08
N ALA A 92 8.60 14.48 8.85
CA ALA A 92 7.66 15.32 8.11
C ALA A 92 6.80 14.46 7.16
N PRO A 93 5.46 14.59 7.18
CA PRO A 93 4.59 13.88 6.25
C PRO A 93 4.89 14.22 4.79
N THR A 94 4.69 13.26 3.89
CA THR A 94 4.92 13.46 2.46
C THR A 94 3.99 14.53 1.87
N ASP A 95 4.37 15.09 0.72
CA ASP A 95 3.52 16.01 -0.05
C ASP A 95 2.17 15.37 -0.44
N LEU A 96 2.18 14.06 -0.71
CA LEU A 96 0.94 13.34 -1.01
C LEU A 96 0.04 13.28 0.23
N TRP A 97 0.58 12.91 1.38
CA TRP A 97 -0.15 12.90 2.64
C TRP A 97 -0.73 14.28 2.95
N SER A 98 0.09 15.32 2.90
CA SER A 98 -0.31 16.70 3.20
C SER A 98 -1.41 17.21 2.26
N ARG A 99 -1.44 16.77 1.00
CA ARG A 99 -2.54 17.10 0.07
C ARG A 99 -3.86 16.43 0.44
N ARG A 100 -3.80 15.22 1.01
CA ARG A 100 -4.95 14.35 1.34
C ARG A 100 -5.44 14.48 2.78
N CYS A 101 -4.59 14.99 3.67
CA CYS A 101 -4.91 15.29 5.07
C CYS A 101 -4.98 16.80 5.28
N ARG A 102 -6.19 17.34 5.51
CA ARG A 102 -6.37 18.78 5.79
C ARG A 102 -7.18 18.96 7.07
N GLY A 103 -6.67 19.78 8.00
CA GLY A 103 -7.34 20.02 9.27
C GLY A 103 -7.61 18.74 10.07
N GLY A 104 -6.69 17.77 10.03
CA GLY A 104 -6.84 16.49 10.72
C GLY A 104 -7.67 15.43 9.99
N ARG A 105 -8.32 15.77 8.86
CA ARG A 105 -9.20 14.89 8.10
C ARG A 105 -8.51 14.29 6.89
N ILE A 106 -8.50 12.95 6.80
CA ILE A 106 -7.96 12.19 5.66
C ILE A 106 -9.09 11.95 4.65
N SER A 107 -8.89 12.33 3.39
CA SER A 107 -9.92 12.25 2.34
C SER A 107 -9.43 11.45 1.13
N ILE A 108 -9.77 10.16 1.09
CA ILE A 108 -9.37 9.24 0.03
C ILE A 108 -10.43 8.14 -0.14
N ASN A 109 -10.67 7.71 -1.39
CA ASN A 109 -11.45 6.50 -1.68
C ASN A 109 -10.46 5.32 -1.73
N PRO A 110 -10.76 4.15 -1.11
CA PRO A 110 -9.83 3.01 -1.09
C PRO A 110 -9.46 2.48 -2.47
N ALA A 111 -10.28 2.72 -3.50
CA ALA A 111 -10.00 2.34 -4.88
C ALA A 111 -9.14 3.37 -5.66
N HIS A 112 -8.76 4.49 -5.03
CA HIS A 112 -7.99 5.55 -5.69
C HIS A 112 -6.48 5.22 -5.67
N ASP A 113 -5.75 5.57 -6.73
CA ASP A 113 -4.32 5.26 -6.90
C ASP A 113 -3.38 5.80 -5.79
N ASP A 114 -3.71 6.91 -5.16
CA ASP A 114 -3.00 7.42 -3.97
C ASP A 114 -3.17 6.57 -2.70
N PHE A 115 -4.23 5.75 -2.59
CA PHE A 115 -4.56 5.04 -1.36
C PHE A 115 -3.45 4.11 -0.85
N PRO A 116 -2.81 3.26 -1.68
CA PRO A 116 -1.71 2.42 -1.22
C PRO A 116 -0.52 3.21 -0.66
N ALA A 117 -0.24 4.39 -1.22
CA ALA A 117 0.84 5.25 -0.76
C ALA A 117 0.51 5.84 0.62
N LEU A 118 -0.70 6.38 0.80
CA LEU A 118 -1.16 6.85 2.12
C LEU A 118 -1.17 5.73 3.16
N LEU A 119 -1.65 4.54 2.78
CA LEU A 119 -1.68 3.38 3.67
C LEU A 119 -0.28 2.97 4.13
N SER A 120 0.69 2.94 3.21
CA SER A 120 2.09 2.63 3.56
C SER A 120 2.68 3.66 4.53
N GLU A 121 2.39 4.95 4.32
CA GLU A 121 2.89 6.01 5.19
C GLU A 121 2.28 5.96 6.59
N ALA A 122 0.96 5.73 6.67
CA ALA A 122 0.29 5.49 7.93
C ALA A 122 0.90 4.30 8.70
N LEU A 123 1.13 3.18 8.02
CA LEU A 123 1.65 1.96 8.63
C LEU A 123 3.11 2.09 9.08
N ASP A 124 3.94 2.80 8.33
CA ASP A 124 5.31 3.10 8.73
C ASP A 124 5.33 3.95 10.00
N ILE A 125 4.55 5.04 10.04
CA ILE A 125 4.52 5.94 11.21
C ILE A 125 3.90 5.25 12.42
N LEU A 126 2.90 4.38 12.23
CA LEU A 126 2.41 3.53 13.30
C LEU A 126 3.52 2.62 13.85
N ALA A 127 4.29 1.96 12.98
CA ALA A 127 5.38 1.09 13.41
C ALA A 127 6.46 1.85 14.19
N GLU A 128 6.82 3.06 13.75
CA GLU A 128 7.78 3.94 14.43
C GLU A 128 7.26 4.47 15.78
N ASN A 129 5.94 4.53 15.97
CA ASN A 129 5.31 5.07 17.18
C ASN A 129 4.68 3.97 18.05
N ALA A 130 5.30 2.79 18.09
CA ALA A 130 4.87 1.63 18.89
C ALA A 130 3.39 1.25 18.68
N TRP A 131 2.91 1.42 17.45
CA TRP A 131 1.54 1.14 17.02
C TRP A 131 0.47 1.92 17.81
N ASP A 132 0.82 3.06 18.41
CA ASP A 132 -0.13 3.98 19.05
C ASP A 132 -0.73 4.94 18.01
N PRO A 133 -2.05 4.86 17.73
CA PRO A 133 -2.70 5.69 16.73
C PRO A 133 -2.73 7.17 17.11
N ARG A 134 -2.68 7.53 18.40
CA ARG A 134 -2.67 8.94 18.83
C ARG A 134 -1.32 9.58 18.52
N ARG A 135 -0.23 8.89 18.90
CA ARG A 135 1.14 9.34 18.60
C ARG A 135 1.38 9.44 17.10
N ALA A 136 1.02 8.39 16.36
CA ALA A 136 1.16 8.37 14.92
C ALA A 136 0.32 9.48 14.24
N ALA A 137 -0.92 9.70 14.68
CA ALA A 137 -1.76 10.75 14.13
C ALA A 137 -1.21 12.17 14.38
N GLN A 138 -0.59 12.40 15.55
CA GLN A 138 0.08 13.67 15.86
C GLN A 138 1.22 13.95 14.88
N VAL A 139 2.08 12.96 14.61
CA VAL A 139 3.18 13.06 13.62
C VAL A 139 2.63 13.34 12.23
N LEU A 140 1.53 12.69 11.86
CA LEU A 140 0.90 12.81 10.55
C LEU A 140 -0.01 14.04 10.38
N GLY A 141 -0.19 14.87 11.42
CA GLY A 141 -1.15 15.97 11.39
C GLY A 141 -2.60 15.52 11.09
N SER A 142 -2.95 14.29 11.47
CA SER A 142 -4.29 13.71 11.33
C SER A 142 -4.93 13.49 12.71
N THR A 143 -6.18 13.03 12.77
CA THR A 143 -6.76 12.52 14.02
C THR A 143 -6.63 11.01 14.12
N ALA A 144 -6.52 10.46 15.33
CA ALA A 144 -6.43 9.01 15.56
C ALA A 144 -7.61 8.26 14.92
N SER A 145 -8.83 8.81 14.99
CA SER A 145 -10.02 8.21 14.37
C SER A 145 -9.94 8.17 12.84
N GLN A 146 -9.35 9.18 12.20
CA GLN A 146 -9.15 9.20 10.75
C GLN A 146 -8.06 8.19 10.34
N LEU A 147 -7.01 8.06 11.13
CA LEU A 147 -5.97 7.05 10.91
C LEU A 147 -6.54 5.63 11.03
N VAL A 148 -7.32 5.35 12.06
CA VAL A 148 -8.01 4.05 12.24
C VAL A 148 -9.02 3.81 11.11
N LYS A 149 -9.74 4.83 10.65
CA LYS A 149 -10.64 4.72 9.49
C LYS A 149 -9.87 4.31 8.23
N LEU A 150 -8.72 4.94 7.96
CA LEU A 150 -7.87 4.57 6.82
C LEU A 150 -7.44 3.10 6.87
N LEU A 151 -7.14 2.56 8.07
CA LEU A 151 -6.85 1.14 8.24
C LEU A 151 -8.08 0.25 8.01
N LYS A 152 -9.27 0.67 8.44
CA LYS A 152 -10.53 -0.09 8.20
C LYS A 152 -10.87 -0.21 6.73
N ASP A 153 -10.51 0.79 5.95
CA ASP A 153 -10.71 0.82 4.50
C ASP A 153 -9.89 -0.27 3.77
N GLU A 154 -8.85 -0.84 4.41
CA GLU A 154 -8.15 -2.06 3.99
C GLU A 154 -8.07 -3.04 5.17
N PRO A 155 -9.03 -3.99 5.33
CA PRO A 155 -9.14 -4.83 6.52
C PRO A 155 -7.87 -5.59 6.91
N ARG A 156 -7.02 -5.95 5.93
CA ARG A 156 -5.72 -6.59 6.20
C ARG A 156 -4.76 -5.66 6.94
N ALA A 157 -4.82 -4.36 6.68
CA ALA A 157 -4.03 -3.36 7.38
C ALA A 157 -4.50 -3.19 8.84
N LEU A 158 -5.81 -3.17 9.07
CA LEU A 158 -6.35 -3.15 10.43
C LEU A 158 -5.98 -4.41 11.21
N ALA A 159 -6.11 -5.59 10.58
CA ALA A 159 -5.71 -6.86 11.17
C ALA A 159 -4.22 -6.85 11.56
N LEU A 160 -3.35 -6.43 10.62
CA LEU A 160 -1.92 -6.28 10.85
C LEU A 160 -1.62 -5.35 12.02
N ALA A 161 -2.24 -4.17 12.08
CA ALA A 161 -2.05 -3.24 13.18
C ALA A 161 -2.51 -3.84 14.52
N ASN A 162 -3.62 -4.57 14.53
CA ASN A 162 -4.15 -5.22 15.73
C ASN A 162 -3.28 -6.40 16.19
N ASP A 163 -2.70 -7.17 15.28
CA ASP A 163 -1.72 -8.21 15.61
C ASP A 163 -0.52 -7.60 16.32
N ARG A 164 0.06 -6.54 15.75
CA ARG A 164 1.21 -5.84 16.34
C ARG A 164 0.89 -5.19 17.68
N ARG A 165 -0.31 -4.64 17.84
CA ARG A 165 -0.78 -4.09 19.12
C ARG A 165 -0.93 -5.18 20.18
N ARG A 166 -1.46 -6.35 19.83
CA ARG A 166 -1.58 -7.49 20.75
C ARG A 166 -0.22 -8.03 21.19
N GLU A 167 0.74 -8.12 20.27
CA GLU A 167 2.14 -8.48 20.58
C GLU A 167 2.76 -7.56 21.64
N LEU A 168 2.33 -6.29 21.66
CA LEU A 168 2.78 -5.27 22.62
C LEU A 168 1.88 -5.14 23.86
N GLY A 169 0.88 -6.01 24.04
CA GLY A 169 -0.06 -5.96 25.16
C GLY A 169 -1.09 -4.82 25.09
N LEU A 170 -1.26 -4.19 23.93
CA LEU A 170 -2.20 -3.10 23.69
C LEU A 170 -3.57 -3.62 23.22
N HIS A 171 -4.64 -2.89 23.54
CA HIS A 171 -5.99 -3.20 23.06
C HIS A 171 -6.11 -3.06 21.54
N ALA A 172 -6.93 -3.92 20.91
CA ALA A 172 -7.24 -3.80 19.49
C ALA A 172 -7.93 -2.46 19.17
N LEU A 173 -7.63 -1.92 17.99
CA LEU A 173 -8.32 -0.80 17.39
C LEU A 173 -9.72 -1.24 16.97
N GLN A 174 -10.72 -0.40 17.28
CA GLN A 174 -12.13 -0.63 16.96
C GLN A 174 -12.60 0.20 15.79
#